data_AF-A0A2V6VIY3-F1
#
_entry.id   AF-A0A2V6VIY3-F1
#
_cell.length_a   1.000
_cell.length_b   1.000
_cell.length_c   1.000
_cell.angle_alpha   90.00
_cell.angle_beta   90.00
_cell.angle_gamma   90.00
#
_symmetry.space_group_name_H-M   'P 1'
#
loop_
_entity.id
_entity.type
_entity.pdbx_description
1 polymer ?
#
loop_
_entity_poly.entity_id
_entity_poly.type
_entity_poly.pdbx_seq_one_letter_code
_entity_poly.pdbx_strand_id
1 'polypeptide(L)'
;MSKNFSALLDAQLHHHSAKPALAWDGGALTFGELGRRTDGFARALAAKGVRAGDRIALTIGNHWAFAVALLAGWKLGATVAPLDVLLKADERADIVADLGSTVIVRAEDVGTEPAPPSAPLASAADGPDAAALILYTSGSTGRPKGALLSHTALELAIESWAGPVMALTAHDVVLATLPLAHSFGLNGALLAPLVRGATVVLVDRFAPDAVVEAIRRHRVTVFPGVATMFRRLLDSAELAAADLASVRIGVSGAAPCPWTLAQEWRARTGIRIVRGYGMTELFRPISYQAADTTESPDAIGRAVPGVEIRIVDDDGRSLSDGETGELLIKSPSAMECYVNAPDETREVLADGWFRTGDLATVSADGLVTIVGRKRERILRGGYSVFPPEVEAALLTHPAVAEAAVVGTPHPELGEDVAAFVTLRPGTTARPEELIAYCRDRLASFKHPRRVTILGSLPKGPTGKIQKSRLAG
;
A
#
# COMPACT_ATOMS: atom_id res chain seq x y z
N MET A 1 -5.79 29.46 -10.67
CA MET A 1 -4.78 28.43 -10.91
C MET A 1 -4.80 27.52 -9.70
N SER A 2 -4.91 26.20 -9.88
CA SER A 2 -4.67 25.29 -8.75
C SER A 2 -3.21 25.42 -8.32
N LYS A 3 -2.95 25.39 -7.02
CA LYS A 3 -1.57 25.33 -6.51
C LYS A 3 -1.11 23.87 -6.55
N ASN A 4 0.19 23.63 -6.63
CA ASN A 4 0.71 22.29 -6.43
C ASN A 4 0.49 21.82 -4.97
N PHE A 5 0.51 20.49 -4.78
CA PHE A 5 0.25 19.83 -3.50
C PHE A 5 1.22 20.23 -2.38
N SER A 6 2.44 20.67 -2.73
CA SER A 6 3.42 21.22 -1.77
C SER A 6 2.86 22.46 -1.06
N ALA A 7 2.26 23.39 -1.80
CA ALA A 7 1.69 24.61 -1.25
C ALA A 7 0.48 24.37 -0.34
N LEU A 8 -0.25 23.26 -0.53
CA LEU A 8 -1.36 22.85 0.34
C LEU A 8 -0.83 22.31 1.68
N LEU A 9 0.25 21.53 1.66
CA LEU A 9 0.93 21.08 2.88
C LEU A 9 1.60 22.26 3.63
N ASP A 10 2.26 23.16 2.92
CA ASP A 10 2.86 24.38 3.50
C ASP A 10 1.82 25.24 4.24
N ALA A 11 0.60 25.33 3.72
CA ALA A 11 -0.49 26.02 4.41
C ALA A 11 -0.83 25.37 5.77
N GLN A 12 -0.78 24.03 5.87
CA GLN A 12 -1.01 23.32 7.14
C GLN A 12 0.14 23.53 8.14
N LEU A 13 1.40 23.57 7.67
CA LEU A 13 2.58 23.86 8.50
C LEU A 13 2.44 25.22 9.22
N HIS A 14 1.83 26.21 8.58
CA HIS A 14 1.54 27.51 9.17
C HIS A 14 0.26 27.52 10.02
N HIS A 15 -0.85 27.00 9.49
CA HIS A 15 -2.17 27.05 10.14
C HIS A 15 -2.20 26.31 11.49
N HIS A 16 -1.52 25.17 11.59
CA HIS A 16 -1.46 24.36 12.80
C HIS A 16 -0.14 24.49 13.56
N SER A 17 0.64 25.55 13.31
CA SER A 17 2.05 25.70 13.70
C SER A 17 2.45 25.27 15.12
N ALA A 18 1.63 25.55 16.14
CA ALA A 18 1.92 25.21 17.55
C ALA A 18 1.59 23.75 17.94
N LYS A 19 0.92 22.99 17.07
CA LYS A 19 0.44 21.64 17.34
C LYS A 19 1.48 20.59 16.92
N PRO A 20 1.59 19.42 17.61
CA PRO A 20 2.35 18.28 17.12
C PRO A 20 1.94 17.83 15.71
N ALA A 21 2.89 17.84 14.78
CA ALA A 21 2.75 17.24 13.45
C ALA A 21 3.26 15.80 13.46
N LEU A 22 4.44 15.58 14.04
CA LEU A 22 5.11 14.29 14.16
C LEU A 22 5.40 13.99 15.64
N ALA A 23 5.23 12.75 16.07
CA ALA A 23 5.63 12.26 17.38
C ALA A 23 6.25 10.86 17.24
N TRP A 24 7.17 10.50 18.13
CA TRP A 24 7.79 9.18 18.22
C TRP A 24 8.27 8.95 19.66
N ASP A 25 8.80 7.77 19.99
CA ASP A 25 9.35 7.58 21.34
C ASP A 25 10.63 8.42 21.54
N GLY A 26 10.65 9.22 22.60
CA GLY A 26 11.71 10.18 22.88
C GLY A 26 11.63 11.53 22.14
N GLY A 27 10.61 11.82 21.32
CA GLY A 27 10.53 13.14 20.67
C GLY A 27 9.23 13.47 19.92
N ALA A 28 9.13 14.75 19.54
CA ALA A 28 8.06 15.27 18.69
C ALA A 28 8.55 16.49 17.88
N LEU A 29 7.84 16.80 16.81
CA LEU A 29 7.95 18.07 16.08
C LEU A 29 6.55 18.65 15.90
N THR A 30 6.38 19.92 16.22
CA THR A 30 5.21 20.70 15.83
C THR A 30 5.17 21.00 14.34
N PHE A 31 4.02 21.36 13.79
CA PHE A 31 3.87 21.81 12.39
C PHE A 31 4.81 22.97 12.06
N GLY A 32 5.02 23.91 13.00
CA GLY A 32 5.92 25.04 12.82
C GLY A 32 7.42 24.66 12.90
N GLU A 33 7.78 23.66 13.70
CA GLU A 33 9.15 23.13 13.73
C GLU A 33 9.46 22.29 12.50
N LEU A 34 8.50 21.49 12.03
CA LEU A 34 8.59 20.78 10.76
C LEU A 34 8.81 21.78 9.62
N GLY A 35 8.00 22.84 9.52
CA GLY A 35 8.17 23.90 8.52
C GLY A 35 9.55 24.57 8.55
N ARG A 36 10.04 24.98 9.74
CA ARG A 36 11.38 25.58 9.86
C ARG A 36 12.50 24.63 9.43
N ARG A 37 12.42 23.35 9.80
CA ARG A 37 13.39 22.31 9.39
C ARG A 37 13.35 22.09 7.88
N THR A 38 12.15 22.01 7.31
CA THR A 38 11.92 21.90 5.86
C THR A 38 12.52 23.08 5.10
N ASP A 39 12.26 24.32 5.51
CA ASP A 39 12.82 25.52 4.86
C ASP A 39 14.36 25.56 4.98
N GLY A 40 14.91 25.18 6.14
CA GLY A 40 16.34 25.05 6.36
C GLY A 40 16.98 24.04 5.41
N PHE A 41 16.41 22.83 5.35
CA PHE A 41 16.94 21.75 4.54
C PHE A 41 16.75 21.99 3.03
N ALA A 42 15.68 22.66 2.60
CA ALA A 42 15.49 23.09 1.21
C ALA A 42 16.62 24.03 0.77
N ARG A 43 17.05 24.99 1.61
CA ARG A 43 18.22 25.83 1.31
C ARG A 43 19.53 25.04 1.28
N ALA A 44 19.68 24.03 2.14
CA ALA A 44 20.86 23.16 2.10
C ALA A 44 20.92 22.31 0.81
N LEU A 45 19.78 21.81 0.33
CA LEU A 45 19.67 21.11 -0.96
C LEU A 45 19.97 22.06 -2.14
N ALA A 46 19.41 23.26 -2.15
CA ALA A 46 19.70 24.27 -3.17
C ALA A 46 21.19 24.67 -3.20
N ALA A 47 21.84 24.78 -2.03
CA ALA A 47 23.28 25.01 -1.92
C ALA A 47 24.13 23.82 -2.40
N LYS A 48 23.61 22.58 -2.31
CA LYS A 48 24.18 21.37 -2.95
C LYS A 48 23.89 21.30 -4.47
N GLY A 49 23.19 22.29 -5.04
CA GLY A 49 22.97 22.43 -6.48
C GLY A 49 21.60 21.97 -6.99
N VAL A 50 20.70 21.50 -6.11
CA VAL A 50 19.36 21.01 -6.48
C VAL A 50 18.47 22.15 -7.01
N ARG A 51 17.73 21.87 -8.08
CA ARG A 51 16.84 22.80 -8.80
C ARG A 51 15.46 22.17 -9.08
N ALA A 52 14.50 22.99 -9.51
CA ALA A 52 13.22 22.50 -10.00
C ALA A 52 13.41 21.56 -11.21
N GLY A 53 12.67 20.46 -11.23
CA GLY A 53 12.81 19.38 -12.21
C GLY A 53 13.90 18.34 -11.90
N ASP A 54 14.78 18.57 -10.92
CA ASP A 54 15.73 17.55 -10.46
C ASP A 54 15.02 16.39 -9.76
N ARG A 55 15.70 15.24 -9.70
CA ARG A 55 15.22 14.06 -8.97
C ARG A 55 16.03 13.82 -7.70
N ILE A 56 15.37 13.60 -6.57
CA ILE A 56 16.00 13.37 -5.27
C ILE A 56 15.65 11.96 -4.78
N ALA A 57 16.66 11.13 -4.52
CA ALA A 57 16.44 9.85 -3.84
C ALA A 57 16.45 10.03 -2.32
N LEU A 58 15.48 9.47 -1.60
CA LEU A 58 15.51 9.41 -0.12
C LEU A 58 15.77 7.97 0.33
N THR A 59 16.88 7.74 1.03
CA THR A 59 17.14 6.46 1.73
C THR A 59 16.97 6.67 3.22
N ILE A 60 15.72 6.89 3.64
CA ILE A 60 15.33 7.16 5.03
C ILE A 60 14.16 6.24 5.40
N GLY A 61 14.23 5.63 6.58
CA GLY A 61 13.16 4.79 7.14
C GLY A 61 12.01 5.61 7.74
N ASN A 62 11.32 5.03 8.72
CA ASN A 62 10.18 5.67 9.41
C ASN A 62 10.66 6.68 10.47
N HIS A 63 11.28 7.76 9.99
CA HIS A 63 11.97 8.76 10.82
C HIS A 63 11.52 10.18 10.44
N TRP A 64 11.51 11.12 11.39
CA TRP A 64 11.03 12.49 11.16
C TRP A 64 11.79 13.22 10.03
N ALA A 65 13.07 12.86 9.82
CA ALA A 65 13.90 13.41 8.75
C ALA A 65 13.34 13.08 7.35
N PHE A 66 12.59 11.99 7.19
CA PHE A 66 11.92 11.64 5.94
C PHE A 66 10.96 12.76 5.51
N ALA A 67 10.09 13.20 6.43
CA ALA A 67 9.09 14.23 6.16
C ALA A 67 9.75 15.57 5.83
N VAL A 68 10.82 15.93 6.55
CA VAL A 68 11.62 17.14 6.27
C VAL A 68 12.24 17.07 4.86
N ALA A 69 12.88 15.95 4.51
CA ALA A 69 13.55 15.80 3.22
C ALA A 69 12.57 15.78 2.03
N LEU A 70 11.43 15.10 2.17
CA LEU A 70 10.36 15.07 1.17
C LEU A 70 9.81 16.46 0.89
N LEU A 71 9.36 17.16 1.94
CA LEU A 71 8.76 18.49 1.81
C LEU A 71 9.78 19.51 1.30
N ALA A 72 11.06 19.37 1.65
CA ALA A 72 12.13 20.25 1.19
C ALA A 72 12.41 20.06 -0.31
N GLY A 73 12.41 18.82 -0.80
CA GLY A 73 12.50 18.53 -2.23
C GLY A 73 11.34 19.16 -3.02
N TRP A 74 10.11 18.96 -2.55
CA TRP A 74 8.93 19.58 -3.16
C TRP A 74 8.91 21.11 -3.09
N LYS A 75 9.44 21.73 -2.02
CA LYS A 75 9.61 23.20 -2.00
C LYS A 75 10.56 23.71 -3.08
N LEU A 76 11.55 22.92 -3.48
CA LEU A 76 12.47 23.26 -4.57
C LEU A 76 11.93 22.92 -5.97
N GLY A 77 10.75 22.30 -6.08
CA GLY A 77 10.22 21.81 -7.35
C GLY A 77 10.88 20.53 -7.85
N ALA A 78 11.56 19.78 -6.96
CA ALA A 78 12.21 18.54 -7.30
C ALA A 78 11.25 17.34 -7.14
N THR A 79 11.34 16.38 -8.05
CA THR A 79 10.61 15.10 -7.96
C THR A 79 11.32 14.20 -6.94
N VAL A 80 10.59 13.75 -5.93
CA VAL A 80 11.17 12.96 -4.83
C VAL A 80 10.92 11.46 -5.03
N ALA A 81 11.91 10.63 -4.74
CA ALA A 81 11.86 9.18 -4.88
C ALA A 81 12.33 8.47 -3.60
N PRO A 82 11.42 8.10 -2.69
CA PRO A 82 11.80 7.37 -1.49
C PRO A 82 12.08 5.90 -1.82
N LEU A 83 13.23 5.42 -1.35
CA LEU A 83 13.75 4.08 -1.58
C LEU A 83 13.76 3.30 -0.25
N ASP A 84 13.32 2.05 -0.29
CA ASP A 84 13.26 1.20 0.89
C ASP A 84 14.67 0.94 1.45
N VAL A 85 14.88 1.22 2.73
CA VAL A 85 16.18 1.03 3.42
C VAL A 85 16.62 -0.43 3.49
N LEU A 86 15.70 -1.37 3.25
CA LEU A 86 15.97 -2.81 3.19
C LEU A 86 16.46 -3.28 1.81
N LEU A 87 16.52 -2.41 0.79
CA LEU A 87 17.11 -2.73 -0.51
C LEU A 87 18.59 -3.07 -0.38
N LYS A 88 19.01 -4.12 -1.09
CA LYS A 88 20.43 -4.45 -1.21
C LYS A 88 21.20 -3.38 -1.99
N ALA A 89 22.53 -3.46 -1.92
CA ALA A 89 23.40 -2.45 -2.53
C ALA A 89 23.33 -2.44 -4.07
N ASP A 90 23.21 -3.61 -4.69
CA ASP A 90 22.96 -3.83 -6.12
C ASP A 90 21.56 -3.35 -6.52
N GLU A 91 20.50 -3.83 -5.85
CA GLU A 91 19.11 -3.44 -6.11
C GLU A 91 18.91 -1.91 -6.04
N ARG A 92 19.55 -1.25 -5.05
CA ARG A 92 19.52 0.20 -4.91
C ARG A 92 20.36 0.92 -5.97
N ALA A 93 21.50 0.37 -6.37
CA ALA A 93 22.33 0.97 -7.41
C ALA A 93 21.61 0.98 -8.77
N ASP A 94 20.94 -0.12 -9.13
CA ASP A 94 20.12 -0.21 -10.33
C ASP A 94 18.98 0.82 -10.32
N ILE A 95 18.26 0.93 -9.18
CA ILE A 95 17.18 1.93 -9.01
C ILE A 95 17.70 3.37 -9.10
N VAL A 96 18.85 3.68 -8.48
CA VAL A 96 19.45 5.03 -8.53
C VAL A 96 19.91 5.38 -9.95
N ALA A 97 20.45 4.40 -10.70
CA ALA A 97 20.88 4.58 -12.08
C ALA A 97 19.69 4.85 -13.02
N ASP A 98 18.58 4.11 -12.86
CA ASP A 98 17.34 4.34 -13.60
C ASP A 98 16.68 5.69 -13.23
N LEU A 99 16.61 5.99 -11.93
CA LEU A 99 16.05 7.24 -11.43
C LEU A 99 16.81 8.47 -11.95
N GLY A 100 18.14 8.39 -12.05
CA GLY A 100 18.98 9.52 -12.44
C GLY A 100 18.95 10.66 -11.41
N SER A 101 18.98 10.33 -10.12
CA SER A 101 18.87 11.33 -9.05
C SER A 101 20.10 12.25 -8.94
N THR A 102 19.87 13.56 -8.85
CA THR A 102 20.89 14.59 -8.60
C THR A 102 21.55 14.42 -7.23
N VAL A 103 20.79 13.97 -6.22
CA VAL A 103 21.30 13.70 -4.87
C VAL A 103 20.55 12.55 -4.20
N ILE A 104 21.27 11.80 -3.35
CA ILE A 104 20.72 10.78 -2.45
C ILE A 104 20.81 11.33 -1.02
N VAL A 105 19.69 11.39 -0.33
CA VAL A 105 19.57 11.95 1.02
C VAL A 105 19.38 10.82 2.05
N ARG A 106 20.17 10.84 3.12
CA ARG A 106 20.03 9.97 4.30
C ARG A 106 19.49 10.75 5.50
N ALA A 107 19.23 10.07 6.62
CA ALA A 107 18.65 10.71 7.80
C ALA A 107 19.60 11.74 8.43
N GLU A 108 20.90 11.41 8.42
CA GLU A 108 22.00 12.23 8.93
C GLU A 108 22.23 13.52 8.14
N ASP A 109 21.89 13.56 6.84
CA ASP A 109 22.01 14.75 6.00
C ASP A 109 21.10 15.91 6.45
N VAL A 110 19.97 15.59 7.11
CA VAL A 110 18.91 16.55 7.43
C VAL A 110 19.25 17.44 8.63
N GLY A 111 20.19 17.01 9.48
CA GLY A 111 20.66 17.76 10.65
C GLY A 111 19.69 17.74 11.84
N THR A 112 20.19 17.44 13.03
CA THR A 112 19.37 17.37 14.25
C THR A 112 19.00 18.73 14.83
N GLU A 113 19.85 19.75 14.64
CA GLU A 113 19.61 21.10 15.14
C GLU A 113 18.47 21.80 14.37
N PRO A 114 17.63 22.61 15.03
CA PRO A 114 16.67 23.46 14.33
C PRO A 114 17.42 24.47 13.46
N ALA A 115 16.98 24.63 12.20
CA ALA A 115 17.50 25.71 11.37
C ALA A 115 17.26 27.08 12.05
N PRO A 116 18.23 28.02 12.00
CA PRO A 116 18.08 29.33 12.61
C PRO A 116 16.86 30.06 12.03
N PRO A 117 16.17 30.91 12.81
CA PRO A 117 15.00 31.65 12.33
C PRO A 117 15.29 32.41 11.04
N SER A 118 14.48 32.15 10.03
CA SER A 118 14.65 32.64 8.66
C SER A 118 13.31 33.04 8.07
N ALA A 119 13.30 33.87 7.03
CA ALA A 119 12.12 34.01 6.18
C ALA A 119 11.64 32.63 5.68
N PRO A 120 10.33 32.34 5.73
CA PRO A 120 9.77 31.10 5.18
C PRO A 120 10.10 30.97 3.70
N LEU A 121 10.42 29.75 3.26
CA LEU A 121 10.61 29.48 1.83
C LEU A 121 9.26 29.09 1.23
N ALA A 122 8.77 29.87 0.26
CA ALA A 122 7.59 29.50 -0.50
C ALA A 122 7.89 28.25 -1.35
N SER A 123 6.90 27.36 -1.51
CA SER A 123 7.01 26.28 -2.48
C SER A 123 7.27 26.82 -3.89
N ALA A 124 8.03 26.09 -4.69
CA ALA A 124 8.22 26.38 -6.10
C ALA A 124 6.86 26.57 -6.81
N ALA A 125 6.82 27.49 -7.78
CA ALA A 125 5.60 27.88 -8.48
C ALA A 125 5.20 26.91 -9.61
N ASP A 126 5.61 25.65 -9.50
CA ASP A 126 5.35 24.62 -10.52
C ASP A 126 3.86 24.34 -10.64
N GLY A 127 3.44 23.99 -11.87
CA GLY A 127 2.06 23.64 -12.17
C GLY A 127 1.58 22.42 -11.36
N PRO A 128 0.26 22.26 -11.18
CA PRO A 128 -0.28 21.12 -10.45
C PRO A 128 0.04 19.78 -11.17
N ASP A 129 0.23 19.81 -12.49
CA ASP A 129 0.60 18.63 -13.28
C ASP A 129 2.12 18.40 -13.35
N ALA A 130 2.92 19.08 -12.52
CA ALA A 130 4.35 18.82 -12.40
C ALA A 130 4.64 17.53 -11.61
N ALA A 131 5.71 16.85 -12.01
CA ALA A 131 6.18 15.59 -11.42
C ALA A 131 6.60 15.74 -9.94
N ALA A 132 5.82 15.13 -9.04
CA ALA A 132 6.02 15.26 -7.60
C ALA A 132 6.76 14.07 -6.99
N LEU A 133 6.35 12.84 -7.32
CA LEU A 133 6.80 11.64 -6.63
C LEU A 133 7.09 10.51 -7.62
N ILE A 134 8.18 9.79 -7.41
CA ILE A 134 8.47 8.52 -8.09
C ILE A 134 8.48 7.41 -7.03
N LEU A 135 7.66 6.37 -7.22
CA LEU A 135 7.66 5.20 -6.34
C LEU A 135 8.04 3.95 -7.12
N TYR A 136 9.10 3.27 -6.68
CA TYR A 136 9.56 2.04 -7.32
C TYR A 136 8.71 0.83 -6.92
N THR A 137 8.24 0.09 -7.91
CA THR A 137 7.49 -1.16 -7.73
C THR A 137 8.34 -2.35 -8.16
N SER A 138 8.14 -3.51 -7.53
CA SER A 138 8.72 -4.76 -8.03
C SER A 138 7.99 -5.19 -9.31
N GLY A 139 8.56 -4.85 -10.48
CA GLY A 139 7.95 -5.15 -11.78
C GLY A 139 7.80 -6.65 -12.03
N SER A 140 6.79 -7.02 -12.84
CA SER A 140 6.54 -8.42 -13.25
C SER A 140 7.68 -9.04 -14.07
N THR A 141 8.57 -8.21 -14.63
CA THR A 141 9.79 -8.58 -15.35
C THR A 141 11.01 -8.78 -14.44
N GLY A 142 10.85 -8.64 -13.12
CA GLY A 142 11.91 -8.81 -12.12
C GLY A 142 12.74 -7.55 -11.85
N ARG A 143 12.79 -6.59 -12.79
CA ARG A 143 13.39 -5.27 -12.55
C ARG A 143 12.40 -4.31 -11.88
N PRO A 144 12.85 -3.49 -10.91
CA PRO A 144 12.02 -2.43 -10.35
C PRO A 144 11.62 -1.38 -11.40
N LYS A 145 10.44 -0.77 -11.26
CA LYS A 145 9.92 0.29 -12.16
C LYS A 145 9.47 1.50 -11.36
N GLY A 146 9.95 2.69 -11.70
CA GLY A 146 9.55 3.93 -11.03
C GLY A 146 8.23 4.48 -11.59
N ALA A 147 7.13 4.38 -10.85
CA ALA A 147 5.86 5.01 -11.23
C ALA A 147 5.89 6.51 -10.91
N LEU A 148 5.72 7.36 -11.92
CA LEU A 148 5.74 8.83 -11.82
C LEU A 148 4.36 9.38 -11.50
N LEU A 149 4.24 10.20 -10.46
CA LEU A 149 2.99 10.82 -9.99
C LEU A 149 3.11 12.34 -9.95
N SER A 150 2.17 13.05 -10.58
CA SER A 150 2.07 14.51 -10.51
C SER A 150 1.57 14.99 -9.16
N HIS A 151 1.73 16.30 -8.88
CA HIS A 151 1.10 16.91 -7.70
C HIS A 151 -0.43 16.77 -7.72
N THR A 152 -1.09 16.93 -8.87
CA THR A 152 -2.54 16.69 -9.06
C THR A 152 -2.93 15.27 -8.65
N ALA A 153 -2.18 14.27 -9.14
CA ALA A 153 -2.49 12.86 -8.88
C ALA A 153 -2.40 12.53 -7.39
N LEU A 154 -1.36 13.04 -6.71
CA LEU A 154 -1.17 12.90 -5.26
C LEU A 154 -2.26 13.61 -4.46
N GLU A 155 -2.60 14.85 -4.79
CA GLU A 155 -3.63 15.62 -4.08
C GLU A 155 -4.96 14.88 -4.08
N LEU A 156 -5.43 14.45 -5.26
CA LEU A 156 -6.69 13.72 -5.41
C LEU A 156 -6.65 12.35 -4.71
N ALA A 157 -5.51 11.66 -4.75
CA ALA A 157 -5.32 10.38 -4.09
C ALA A 157 -5.42 10.51 -2.56
N ILE A 158 -4.80 11.55 -2.03
CA ILE A 158 -4.66 11.82 -0.60
C ILE A 158 -5.95 12.44 -0.04
N GLU A 159 -6.64 13.30 -0.78
CA GLU A 159 -7.93 13.86 -0.39
C GLU A 159 -9.03 12.80 -0.30
N SER A 160 -9.09 11.89 -1.29
CA SER A 160 -10.00 10.74 -1.26
C SER A 160 -9.74 9.84 -0.05
N TRP A 161 -8.48 9.70 0.34
CA TRP A 161 -8.07 8.88 1.47
C TRP A 161 -8.35 9.53 2.84
N ALA A 162 -7.91 10.78 2.99
CA ALA A 162 -8.07 11.57 4.20
C ALA A 162 -9.54 11.93 4.47
N GLY A 163 -10.31 12.20 3.40
CA GLY A 163 -11.74 12.47 3.43
C GLY A 163 -12.56 11.19 3.60
N PRO A 164 -13.25 10.70 2.55
CA PRO A 164 -14.26 9.64 2.69
C PRO A 164 -13.72 8.32 3.29
N VAL A 165 -12.49 7.90 3.01
CA VAL A 165 -12.03 6.59 3.49
C VAL A 165 -11.72 6.55 4.98
N MET A 166 -11.02 7.55 5.52
CA MET A 166 -10.65 7.58 6.95
C MET A 166 -11.44 8.58 7.80
N ALA A 167 -12.16 9.51 7.17
CA ALA A 167 -12.82 10.65 7.82
C ALA A 167 -11.89 11.38 8.80
N LEU A 168 -10.65 11.66 8.37
CA LEU A 168 -9.67 12.35 9.19
C LEU A 168 -10.09 13.80 9.45
N THR A 169 -9.97 14.17 10.72
CA THR A 169 -10.05 15.54 11.20
C THR A 169 -8.70 15.96 11.75
N ALA A 170 -8.51 17.25 12.03
CA ALA A 170 -7.32 17.68 12.78
C ALA A 170 -7.20 16.94 14.12
N HIS A 171 -8.28 16.59 14.81
CA HIS A 171 -8.20 15.93 16.13
C HIS A 171 -7.67 14.49 16.11
N ASP A 172 -7.47 13.90 14.93
CA ASP A 172 -6.95 12.54 14.81
C ASP A 172 -5.44 12.44 15.07
N VAL A 173 -5.06 11.24 15.51
CA VAL A 173 -3.67 10.79 15.70
C VAL A 173 -3.49 9.50 14.92
N VAL A 174 -2.72 9.54 13.85
CA VAL A 174 -2.54 8.42 12.90
C VAL A 174 -1.21 7.72 13.17
N LEU A 175 -1.23 6.39 13.31
CA LEU A 175 -0.02 5.60 13.52
C LEU A 175 0.66 5.22 12.20
N ALA A 176 1.93 5.58 12.03
CA ALA A 176 2.74 5.30 10.85
C ALA A 176 3.80 4.22 11.14
N THR A 177 3.37 2.96 11.05
CA THR A 177 4.22 1.75 11.18
C THR A 177 4.49 1.06 9.83
N LEU A 178 3.84 1.52 8.77
CA LEU A 178 4.07 1.08 7.39
C LEU A 178 5.31 1.83 6.84
N PRO A 179 6.17 1.21 6.02
CA PRO A 179 7.40 1.87 5.59
C PRO A 179 7.10 3.07 4.68
N LEU A 180 7.69 4.22 4.96
CA LEU A 180 7.47 5.48 4.21
C LEU A 180 7.98 5.45 2.76
N ALA A 181 8.74 4.43 2.36
CA ALA A 181 9.08 4.17 0.95
C ALA A 181 7.94 3.53 0.14
N HIS A 182 6.85 3.08 0.78
CA HIS A 182 5.70 2.47 0.11
C HIS A 182 4.52 3.46 0.11
N SER A 183 3.74 3.48 -0.98
CA SER A 183 2.61 4.41 -1.15
C SER A 183 1.63 4.41 0.03
N PHE A 184 1.37 3.25 0.65
CA PHE A 184 0.48 3.14 1.80
C PHE A 184 1.03 3.78 3.08
N GLY A 185 2.34 3.67 3.34
CA GLY A 185 2.97 4.39 4.45
C GLY A 185 3.03 5.89 4.17
N LEU A 186 3.50 6.26 2.98
CA LEU A 186 3.68 7.65 2.57
C LEU A 186 2.37 8.43 2.44
N ASN A 187 1.56 8.10 1.43
CA ASN A 187 0.34 8.83 1.13
C ASN A 187 -0.69 8.60 2.25
N GLY A 188 -0.74 7.36 2.76
CA GLY A 188 -1.79 6.92 3.67
C GLY A 188 -1.58 7.23 5.16
N ALA A 189 -0.35 7.10 5.66
CA ALA A 189 -0.06 7.25 7.09
C ALA A 189 0.76 8.52 7.43
N LEU A 190 1.42 9.16 6.45
CA LEU A 190 2.13 10.43 6.65
C LEU A 190 1.40 11.62 6.01
N LEU A 191 1.12 11.59 4.71
CA LEU A 191 0.65 12.79 4.00
C LEU A 191 -0.84 13.10 4.28
N ALA A 192 -1.73 12.10 4.22
CA ALA A 192 -3.15 12.28 4.54
C ALA A 192 -3.43 12.92 5.91
N PRO A 193 -2.79 12.50 7.03
CA PRO A 193 -2.91 13.23 8.28
C PRO A 193 -2.34 14.65 8.24
N LEU A 194 -1.16 14.88 7.66
CA LEU A 194 -0.57 16.23 7.60
C LEU A 194 -1.45 17.20 6.80
N VAL A 195 -2.05 16.76 5.69
CA VAL A 195 -3.04 17.50 4.89
C VAL A 195 -4.27 17.93 5.71
N ARG A 196 -4.66 17.14 6.72
CA ARG A 196 -5.79 17.43 7.62
C ARG A 196 -5.38 18.16 8.91
N GLY A 197 -4.11 18.53 9.05
CA GLY A 197 -3.60 19.09 10.30
C GLY A 197 -3.57 18.09 11.47
N ALA A 198 -3.68 16.79 11.20
CA ALA A 198 -3.66 15.70 12.18
C ALA A 198 -2.22 15.32 12.59
N THR A 199 -2.07 14.66 13.74
CA THR A 199 -0.75 14.24 14.24
C THR A 199 -0.38 12.86 13.72
N VAL A 200 0.88 12.66 13.34
CA VAL A 200 1.44 11.37 12.91
C VAL A 200 2.35 10.83 14.00
N VAL A 201 2.11 9.59 14.43
CA VAL A 201 2.99 8.86 15.35
C VAL A 201 3.87 7.92 14.53
N LEU A 202 5.16 8.23 14.42
CA LEU A 202 6.14 7.43 13.70
C LEU A 202 6.62 6.28 14.59
N VAL A 203 6.62 5.07 14.03
CA VAL A 203 7.29 3.90 14.61
C VAL A 203 8.21 3.33 13.55
N ASP A 204 9.51 3.23 13.89
CA ASP A 204 10.57 2.83 12.95
C ASP A 204 10.28 1.49 12.27
N ARG A 205 9.86 0.49 13.07
CA ARG A 205 9.48 -0.83 12.58
C ARG A 205 8.30 -1.41 13.37
N PHE A 206 7.37 -2.05 12.66
CA PHE A 206 6.25 -2.75 13.29
C PHE A 206 6.71 -3.88 14.23
N ALA A 207 6.40 -3.72 15.52
CA ALA A 207 6.42 -4.75 16.55
C ALA A 207 5.15 -4.59 17.43
N PRO A 208 4.48 -5.69 17.85
CA PRO A 208 3.19 -5.60 18.57
C PRO A 208 3.24 -4.76 19.85
N ASP A 209 4.29 -4.93 20.65
CA ASP A 209 4.60 -4.18 21.86
C ASP A 209 4.77 -2.67 21.58
N ALA A 210 5.62 -2.31 20.60
CA ALA A 210 5.85 -0.92 20.21
C ALA A 210 4.58 -0.25 19.67
N VAL A 211 3.72 -1.01 18.97
CA VAL A 211 2.42 -0.52 18.47
C VAL A 211 1.43 -0.29 19.61
N VAL A 212 1.28 -1.24 20.53
CA VAL A 212 0.39 -1.10 21.69
C VAL A 212 0.83 0.06 22.58
N GLU A 213 2.12 0.20 22.85
CA GLU A 213 2.66 1.32 23.63
C GLU A 213 2.47 2.66 22.90
N ALA A 214 2.71 2.73 21.58
CA ALA A 214 2.45 3.93 20.80
C ALA A 214 0.97 4.35 20.82
N ILE A 215 0.04 3.38 20.71
CA ILE A 215 -1.41 3.62 20.82
C ILE A 215 -1.75 4.19 22.20
N ARG A 216 -1.29 3.54 23.27
CA ARG A 216 -1.53 3.93 24.66
C ARG A 216 -0.98 5.32 24.98
N ARG A 217 0.28 5.58 24.59
CA ARG A 217 1.03 6.80 24.92
C ARG A 217 0.53 8.03 24.16
N HIS A 218 0.27 7.87 22.86
CA HIS A 218 -0.12 8.99 21.99
C HIS A 218 -1.63 9.08 21.73
N ARG A 219 -2.43 8.15 22.30
CA ARG A 219 -3.89 8.06 22.11
C ARG A 219 -4.28 8.01 20.63
N VAL A 220 -3.61 7.12 19.90
CA VAL A 220 -3.83 6.90 18.45
C VAL A 220 -5.32 6.68 18.17
N THR A 221 -5.86 7.41 17.18
CA THR A 221 -7.26 7.28 16.76
C THR A 221 -7.41 6.42 15.50
N VAL A 222 -6.40 6.37 14.64
CA VAL A 222 -6.44 5.65 13.36
C VAL A 222 -5.21 4.76 13.21
N PHE A 223 -5.43 3.48 12.90
CA PHE A 223 -4.36 2.51 12.63
C PHE A 223 -4.41 1.96 11.19
N PRO A 224 -3.65 2.56 10.26
CA PRO A 224 -3.35 1.96 8.96
C PRO A 224 -2.33 0.82 9.12
N GLY A 225 -2.66 -0.36 8.60
CA GLY A 225 -1.79 -1.55 8.68
C GLY A 225 -2.07 -2.53 7.55
N VAL A 226 -1.28 -3.60 7.46
CA VAL A 226 -1.55 -4.74 6.56
C VAL A 226 -2.15 -5.91 7.34
N ALA A 227 -2.85 -6.82 6.67
CA ALA A 227 -3.49 -7.99 7.29
C ALA A 227 -2.57 -8.77 8.25
N THR A 228 -1.29 -8.95 7.90
CA THR A 228 -0.30 -9.63 8.76
C THR A 228 0.04 -8.86 10.04
N MET A 229 -0.09 -7.52 10.07
CA MET A 229 0.07 -6.71 11.27
C MET A 229 -1.09 -6.93 12.25
N PHE A 230 -2.34 -6.88 11.76
CA PHE A 230 -3.54 -7.16 12.56
C PHE A 230 -3.53 -8.58 13.12
N ARG A 231 -3.10 -9.58 12.33
CA ARG A 231 -2.92 -10.97 12.80
C ARG A 231 -1.86 -11.05 13.90
N ARG A 232 -0.67 -10.48 13.69
CA ARG A 232 0.41 -10.48 14.70
C ARG A 232 0.04 -9.76 16.00
N LEU A 233 -0.88 -8.79 15.96
CA LEU A 233 -1.45 -8.17 17.15
C LEU A 233 -2.47 -9.08 17.83
N LEU A 234 -3.37 -9.73 17.08
CA LEU A 234 -4.36 -10.67 17.65
C LEU A 234 -3.73 -11.86 18.38
N ASP A 235 -2.61 -12.34 17.83
CA ASP A 235 -1.81 -13.45 18.36
C ASP A 235 -0.87 -13.01 19.51
N SER A 236 -0.86 -11.71 19.87
CA SER A 236 0.04 -11.10 20.86
C SER A 236 -0.59 -11.01 22.25
N ALA A 237 0.24 -11.17 23.29
CA ALA A 237 -0.20 -11.02 24.69
C ALA A 237 -0.45 -9.54 25.04
N GLU A 238 0.31 -8.64 24.40
CA GLU A 238 0.24 -7.20 24.58
C GLU A 238 -1.13 -6.65 24.18
N LEU A 239 -1.72 -7.12 23.07
CA LEU A 239 -3.07 -6.73 22.67
C LEU A 239 -4.14 -7.16 23.69
N ALA A 240 -3.95 -8.30 24.36
CA ALA A 240 -4.90 -8.77 25.37
C ALA A 240 -4.94 -7.88 26.63
N ALA A 241 -3.88 -7.09 26.88
CA ALA A 241 -3.79 -6.11 27.97
C ALA A 241 -3.89 -4.65 27.49
N ALA A 242 -4.09 -4.41 26.19
CA ALA A 242 -4.04 -3.08 25.59
C ALA A 242 -5.30 -2.24 25.85
N ASP A 243 -5.12 -0.97 26.23
CA ASP A 243 -6.17 0.04 26.07
C ASP A 243 -6.17 0.54 24.62
N LEU A 244 -7.23 0.19 23.88
CA LEU A 244 -7.47 0.63 22.50
C LEU A 244 -8.62 1.65 22.40
N ALA A 245 -9.15 2.16 23.51
CA ALA A 245 -10.38 2.97 23.53
C ALA A 245 -10.27 4.32 22.78
N SER A 246 -9.06 4.75 22.40
CA SER A 246 -8.84 5.90 21.51
C SER A 246 -8.98 5.56 20.02
N VAL A 247 -8.74 4.30 19.62
CA VAL A 247 -8.71 3.87 18.22
C VAL A 247 -10.14 3.70 17.71
N ARG A 248 -10.57 4.59 16.80
CA ARG A 248 -11.90 4.56 16.19
C ARG A 248 -11.98 3.67 14.94
N ILE A 249 -10.84 3.43 14.26
CA ILE A 249 -10.81 2.71 12.98
C ILE A 249 -9.45 2.07 12.72
N GLY A 250 -9.46 0.82 12.26
CA GLY A 250 -8.32 0.19 11.59
C GLY A 250 -8.51 0.27 10.08
N VAL A 251 -7.44 0.35 9.31
CA VAL A 251 -7.51 0.42 7.84
C VAL A 251 -6.52 -0.58 7.23
N SER A 252 -7.00 -1.46 6.34
CA SER A 252 -6.15 -2.47 5.69
C SER A 252 -6.06 -2.26 4.18
N GLY A 253 -4.84 -2.39 3.65
CA GLY A 253 -4.51 -2.29 2.22
C GLY A 253 -3.22 -3.04 1.88
N ALA A 254 -2.67 -2.80 0.68
CA ALA A 254 -1.45 -3.39 0.10
C ALA A 254 -1.39 -4.94 -0.06
N ALA A 255 -2.21 -5.68 0.67
CA ALA A 255 -2.46 -7.11 0.53
C ALA A 255 -3.94 -7.41 0.87
N PRO A 256 -4.51 -8.53 0.39
CA PRO A 256 -5.86 -8.95 0.77
C PRO A 256 -6.03 -9.02 2.29
N CYS A 257 -7.17 -8.53 2.79
CA CYS A 257 -7.55 -8.63 4.19
C CYS A 257 -8.71 -9.64 4.31
N PRO A 258 -8.45 -10.86 4.80
CA PRO A 258 -9.47 -11.89 4.96
C PRO A 258 -10.63 -11.39 5.82
N TRP A 259 -11.86 -11.72 5.43
CA TRP A 259 -13.05 -11.35 6.20
C TRP A 259 -13.03 -11.92 7.63
N THR A 260 -12.55 -13.15 7.77
CA THR A 260 -12.37 -13.82 9.08
C THR A 260 -11.44 -13.03 10.01
N LEU A 261 -10.32 -12.51 9.49
CA LEU A 261 -9.41 -11.64 10.25
C LEU A 261 -10.09 -10.34 10.67
N ALA A 262 -10.86 -9.69 9.79
CA ALA A 262 -11.56 -8.45 10.10
C ALA A 262 -12.65 -8.65 11.17
N GLN A 263 -13.40 -9.76 11.10
CA GLN A 263 -14.37 -10.13 12.13
C GLN A 263 -13.72 -10.47 13.47
N GLU A 264 -12.63 -11.25 13.47
CA GLU A 264 -11.89 -11.61 14.68
C GLU A 264 -11.29 -10.39 15.38
N TRP A 265 -10.70 -9.47 14.59
CA TRP A 265 -10.24 -8.17 15.07
C TRP A 265 -11.39 -7.37 15.71
N ARG A 266 -12.53 -7.25 15.02
CA ARG A 266 -13.70 -6.53 15.52
C ARG A 266 -14.28 -7.16 16.78
N ALA A 267 -14.33 -8.49 16.88
CA ALA A 267 -14.80 -9.21 18.06
C ALA A 267 -13.86 -9.05 19.27
N ARG A 268 -12.54 -8.97 19.04
CA ARG A 268 -11.53 -8.81 20.10
C ARG A 268 -11.32 -7.37 20.56
N THR A 269 -11.58 -6.38 19.71
CA THR A 269 -11.23 -4.97 19.96
C THR A 269 -12.40 -3.98 19.89
N GLY A 270 -13.55 -4.38 19.33
CA GLY A 270 -14.65 -3.48 18.97
C GLY A 270 -14.41 -2.65 17.69
N ILE A 271 -13.18 -2.61 17.18
CA ILE A 271 -12.76 -1.72 16.09
C ILE A 271 -13.03 -2.36 14.73
N ARG A 272 -13.55 -1.59 13.77
CA ARG A 272 -13.73 -2.05 12.38
C ARG A 272 -12.44 -1.90 11.58
N ILE A 273 -12.12 -2.88 10.72
CA ILE A 273 -11.10 -2.74 9.68
C ILE A 273 -11.77 -2.31 8.37
N VAL A 274 -11.49 -1.09 7.90
CA VAL A 274 -11.87 -0.64 6.55
C VAL A 274 -10.91 -1.26 5.53
N ARG A 275 -11.44 -2.19 4.73
CA ARG A 275 -10.72 -2.89 3.68
C ARG A 275 -10.78 -2.12 2.35
N GLY A 276 -9.84 -2.42 1.47
CA GLY A 276 -9.88 -1.95 0.09
C GLY A 276 -8.59 -2.23 -0.68
N TYR A 277 -8.58 -1.77 -1.92
CA TYR A 277 -7.61 -2.15 -2.94
C TYR A 277 -6.82 -0.95 -3.44
N GLY A 278 -5.56 -1.19 -3.76
CA GLY A 278 -4.59 -0.18 -4.08
C GLY A 278 -3.32 -0.80 -4.64
N MET A 279 -2.67 -0.02 -5.50
CA MET A 279 -1.38 -0.30 -6.11
C MET A 279 -0.62 1.03 -6.21
N THR A 280 0.69 1.00 -6.41
CA THR A 280 1.52 2.21 -6.40
C THR A 280 1.07 3.23 -7.45
N GLU A 281 0.64 2.71 -8.60
CA GLU A 281 0.27 3.43 -9.81
C GLU A 281 -1.09 4.14 -9.72
N LEU A 282 -1.91 3.81 -8.71
CA LEU A 282 -3.28 4.36 -8.51
C LEU A 282 -3.56 4.76 -7.04
N PHE A 283 -2.57 4.59 -6.16
CA PHE A 283 -2.67 4.57 -4.69
C PHE A 283 -3.77 3.66 -4.11
N ARG A 284 -5.04 4.10 -4.12
CA ARG A 284 -6.22 3.39 -3.59
C ARG A 284 -7.49 3.80 -4.35
N PRO A 285 -7.78 3.18 -5.50
CA PRO A 285 -8.97 3.51 -6.31
C PRO A 285 -10.28 2.88 -5.79
N ILE A 286 -10.23 1.86 -4.93
CA ILE A 286 -11.41 1.09 -4.48
C ILE A 286 -11.33 0.89 -2.96
N SER A 287 -12.41 1.22 -2.24
CA SER A 287 -12.45 1.19 -0.78
C SER A 287 -13.86 1.22 -0.22
N TYR A 288 -14.08 0.58 0.93
CA TYR A 288 -15.14 1.01 1.84
C TYR A 288 -14.79 2.40 2.43
N GLN A 289 -15.81 3.15 2.85
CA GLN A 289 -15.65 4.46 3.50
C GLN A 289 -15.76 4.33 5.03
N ALA A 290 -15.24 5.31 5.78
CA ALA A 290 -15.30 5.30 7.25
C ALA A 290 -16.74 5.22 7.77
N ALA A 291 -17.66 5.94 7.12
CA ALA A 291 -19.09 5.99 7.45
C ALA A 291 -19.93 4.88 6.78
N ASP A 292 -19.34 4.06 5.89
CA ASP A 292 -20.06 3.01 5.18
C ASP A 292 -20.41 1.87 6.14
N THR A 293 -21.68 1.49 6.25
CA THR A 293 -22.13 0.37 7.10
C THR A 293 -22.13 -0.98 6.38
N THR A 294 -21.82 -1.00 5.08
CA THR A 294 -21.79 -2.23 4.27
C THR A 294 -20.72 -3.19 4.75
N GLU A 295 -21.10 -4.46 4.89
CA GLU A 295 -20.19 -5.57 5.20
C GLU A 295 -20.49 -6.73 4.23
N SER A 296 -19.61 -6.92 3.26
CA SER A 296 -19.63 -8.07 2.34
C SER A 296 -18.33 -8.86 2.50
N PRO A 297 -18.36 -10.18 2.78
CA PRO A 297 -17.15 -10.96 3.03
C PRO A 297 -16.08 -10.82 1.95
N ASP A 298 -16.48 -10.90 0.69
CA ASP A 298 -15.56 -11.01 -0.45
C ASP A 298 -15.18 -9.65 -1.06
N ALA A 299 -16.05 -8.64 -0.91
CA ALA A 299 -15.88 -7.34 -1.56
C ALA A 299 -14.97 -6.36 -0.77
N ILE A 300 -14.47 -5.34 -1.48
CA ILE A 300 -13.38 -4.43 -1.07
C ILE A 300 -13.72 -2.90 -1.18
N GLY A 301 -14.99 -2.54 -1.35
CA GLY A 301 -15.45 -1.30 -2.02
C GLY A 301 -16.35 -1.72 -3.18
N ARG A 302 -16.96 -0.89 -4.04
CA ARG A 302 -17.03 0.56 -4.24
C ARG A 302 -15.74 1.27 -4.65
N ALA A 303 -15.73 1.81 -5.89
CA ALA A 303 -14.76 2.80 -6.36
C ALA A 303 -14.89 4.10 -5.55
N VAL A 304 -13.77 4.79 -5.32
CA VAL A 304 -13.78 6.07 -4.60
C VAL A 304 -14.27 7.22 -5.50
N PRO A 305 -14.75 8.36 -4.96
CA PRO A 305 -15.26 9.46 -5.77
C PRO A 305 -14.26 9.93 -6.84
N GLY A 306 -14.74 10.11 -8.08
CA GLY A 306 -13.92 10.48 -9.23
C GLY A 306 -13.16 9.32 -9.90
N VAL A 307 -13.34 8.07 -9.45
CA VAL A 307 -12.77 6.88 -10.11
C VAL A 307 -13.85 6.14 -10.89
N GLU A 308 -13.55 5.85 -12.16
CA GLU A 308 -14.33 4.94 -13.00
C GLU A 308 -13.68 3.55 -13.00
N ILE A 309 -14.50 2.49 -12.99
CA ILE A 309 -14.05 1.10 -13.11
C ILE A 309 -14.78 0.40 -14.25
N ARG A 310 -14.13 -0.60 -14.85
CA ARG A 310 -14.70 -1.44 -15.90
C ARG A 310 -14.15 -2.85 -15.79
N ILE A 311 -15.02 -3.85 -15.98
CA ILE A 311 -14.62 -5.26 -16.12
C ILE A 311 -14.66 -5.62 -17.60
N VAL A 312 -13.61 -6.26 -18.12
CA VAL A 312 -13.53 -6.64 -19.54
C VAL A 312 -13.14 -8.10 -19.79
N ASP A 313 -13.57 -8.64 -20.92
CA ASP A 313 -13.11 -9.93 -21.45
C ASP A 313 -11.66 -9.86 -21.97
N ASP A 314 -11.14 -10.98 -22.47
CA ASP A 314 -9.77 -11.05 -23.01
C ASP A 314 -9.59 -10.27 -24.33
N ASP A 315 -10.68 -9.91 -25.03
CA ASP A 315 -10.70 -9.04 -26.22
C ASP A 315 -10.93 -7.55 -25.87
N GLY A 316 -11.11 -7.21 -24.59
CA GLY A 316 -11.34 -5.83 -24.11
C GLY A 316 -12.81 -5.36 -24.16
N ARG A 317 -13.78 -6.23 -24.44
CA ARG A 317 -15.22 -5.88 -24.39
C ARG A 317 -15.68 -5.78 -22.95
N SER A 318 -16.56 -4.83 -22.67
CA SER A 318 -17.13 -4.68 -21.32
C SER A 318 -18.06 -5.85 -20.97
N LEU A 319 -17.89 -6.40 -19.78
CA LEU A 319 -18.75 -7.45 -19.23
C LEU A 319 -19.84 -6.86 -18.33
N SER A 320 -20.87 -7.67 -18.07
CA SER A 320 -22.03 -7.33 -17.24
C SER A 320 -21.72 -7.48 -15.74
N ASP A 321 -22.60 -6.95 -14.89
CA ASP A 321 -22.50 -7.12 -13.44
C ASP A 321 -22.47 -8.62 -13.05
N GLY A 322 -21.57 -8.95 -12.14
CA GLY A 322 -21.33 -10.31 -11.64
C GLY A 322 -20.39 -11.16 -12.51
N GLU A 323 -20.14 -10.79 -13.77
CA GLU A 323 -19.19 -11.49 -14.64
C GLU A 323 -17.73 -11.23 -14.22
N THR A 324 -16.85 -12.23 -14.40
CA THR A 324 -15.43 -12.13 -14.03
C THR A 324 -14.59 -11.74 -15.24
N GLY A 325 -13.85 -10.64 -15.12
CA GLY A 325 -12.95 -10.15 -16.17
C GLY A 325 -11.79 -9.31 -15.63
N GLU A 326 -10.99 -8.75 -16.52
CA GLU A 326 -9.87 -7.86 -16.17
C GLU A 326 -10.40 -6.52 -15.65
N LEU A 327 -9.90 -6.08 -14.49
CA LEU A 327 -10.26 -4.82 -13.87
C LEU A 327 -9.45 -3.68 -14.51
N LEU A 328 -10.16 -2.80 -15.22
CA LEU A 328 -9.65 -1.54 -15.75
C LEU A 328 -10.12 -0.40 -14.84
N ILE A 329 -9.21 0.53 -14.55
CA ILE A 329 -9.49 1.67 -13.66
C ILE A 329 -9.07 2.96 -14.36
N LYS A 330 -9.97 3.92 -14.44
CA LYS A 330 -9.67 5.28 -14.90
C LYS A 330 -9.82 6.23 -13.72
N SER A 331 -8.73 6.91 -13.40
CA SER A 331 -8.62 7.75 -12.20
C SER A 331 -7.75 8.97 -12.50
N PRO A 332 -8.12 10.17 -12.01
CA PRO A 332 -7.25 11.34 -12.08
C PRO A 332 -6.05 11.24 -11.09
N SER A 333 -6.01 10.22 -10.25
CA SER A 333 -4.89 9.85 -9.37
C SER A 333 -3.94 8.81 -9.97
N ALA A 334 -4.08 8.49 -11.26
CA ALA A 334 -3.19 7.57 -11.92
C ALA A 334 -1.78 8.15 -12.10
N MET A 335 -0.77 7.27 -12.14
CA MET A 335 0.58 7.61 -12.58
C MET A 335 0.56 8.18 -14.01
N GLU A 336 1.51 9.05 -14.31
CA GLU A 336 1.74 9.56 -15.67
C GLU A 336 2.41 8.48 -16.55
N CYS A 337 3.44 7.82 -16.02
CA CYS A 337 4.22 6.80 -16.71
C CYS A 337 5.07 5.97 -15.74
N TYR A 338 5.68 4.91 -16.26
CA TYR A 338 6.91 4.35 -15.68
C TYR A 338 8.13 5.10 -16.24
N VAL A 339 9.00 5.56 -15.35
CA VAL A 339 10.31 6.16 -15.67
C VAL A 339 11.10 5.23 -16.58
N ASN A 340 11.63 5.79 -17.68
CA ASN A 340 12.43 5.12 -18.72
C ASN A 340 11.81 3.85 -19.36
N ALA A 341 10.53 3.56 -19.10
CA ALA A 341 9.83 2.35 -19.54
C ALA A 341 8.55 2.71 -20.33
N PRO A 342 8.69 3.35 -21.51
CA PRO A 342 7.55 3.83 -22.30
C PRO A 342 6.70 2.68 -22.86
N ASP A 343 7.31 1.52 -23.11
CA ASP A 343 6.61 0.36 -23.68
C ASP A 343 5.71 -0.27 -22.63
N GLU A 344 6.22 -0.54 -21.42
CA GLU A 344 5.39 -1.07 -20.35
C GLU A 344 4.45 -0.03 -19.74
N THR A 345 4.71 1.27 -19.99
CA THR A 345 3.70 2.31 -19.77
C THR A 345 2.51 2.10 -20.71
N ARG A 346 2.73 1.91 -22.02
CA ARG A 346 1.65 1.64 -23.00
C ARG A 346 0.97 0.28 -22.79
N GLU A 347 1.64 -0.70 -22.18
CA GLU A 347 1.00 -1.97 -21.80
C GLU A 347 -0.08 -1.78 -20.71
N VAL A 348 0.14 -0.87 -19.75
CA VAL A 348 -0.77 -0.67 -18.61
C VAL A 348 -1.67 0.55 -18.72
N LEU A 349 -1.27 1.61 -19.42
CA LEU A 349 -2.05 2.83 -19.62
C LEU A 349 -2.41 3.00 -21.10
N ALA A 350 -3.71 2.83 -21.40
CA ALA A 350 -4.27 3.02 -22.75
C ALA A 350 -5.62 3.74 -22.65
N ASP A 351 -5.84 4.75 -23.48
CA ASP A 351 -7.09 5.55 -23.55
C ASP A 351 -7.58 6.10 -22.19
N GLY A 352 -6.64 6.42 -21.29
CA GLY A 352 -6.90 6.87 -19.91
C GLY A 352 -7.31 5.78 -18.93
N TRP A 353 -7.34 4.51 -19.35
CA TRP A 353 -7.57 3.35 -18.50
C TRP A 353 -6.26 2.69 -18.07
N PHE A 354 -6.13 2.46 -16.77
CA PHE A 354 -5.10 1.61 -16.19
C PHE A 354 -5.56 0.15 -16.16
N ARG A 355 -4.82 -0.73 -16.83
CA ARG A 355 -4.99 -2.19 -16.81
C ARG A 355 -4.30 -2.77 -15.58
N THR A 356 -5.07 -3.14 -14.56
CA THR A 356 -4.51 -3.62 -13.28
C THR A 356 -3.78 -4.97 -13.40
N GLY A 357 -4.18 -5.80 -14.36
CA GLY A 357 -3.82 -7.22 -14.42
C GLY A 357 -4.45 -8.08 -13.30
N ASP A 358 -5.29 -7.48 -12.45
CA ASP A 358 -6.17 -8.17 -11.52
C ASP A 358 -7.50 -8.51 -12.21
N LEU A 359 -8.08 -9.64 -11.84
CA LEU A 359 -9.40 -10.09 -12.25
C LEU A 359 -10.41 -9.80 -11.14
N ALA A 360 -11.58 -9.28 -11.50
CA ALA A 360 -12.61 -8.91 -10.55
C ALA A 360 -14.01 -9.19 -11.09
N THR A 361 -14.98 -9.21 -10.16
CA THR A 361 -16.41 -9.03 -10.44
C THR A 361 -16.87 -7.70 -9.83
N VAL A 362 -17.94 -7.12 -10.39
CA VAL A 362 -18.64 -5.97 -9.82
C VAL A 362 -20.11 -6.32 -9.69
N SER A 363 -20.72 -6.16 -8.52
CA SER A 363 -22.18 -6.31 -8.36
C SER A 363 -22.92 -5.08 -8.90
N ALA A 364 -24.22 -5.21 -9.18
CA ALA A 364 -25.12 -4.06 -9.46
C ALA A 364 -25.08 -2.98 -8.36
N ASP A 365 -24.63 -3.39 -7.17
CA ASP A 365 -24.07 -2.62 -6.07
C ASP A 365 -23.09 -1.47 -6.34
N GLY A 366 -22.23 -1.71 -7.34
CA GLY A 366 -20.86 -1.21 -7.37
C GLY A 366 -19.91 -1.89 -6.35
N LEU A 367 -20.26 -3.03 -5.71
CA LEU A 367 -19.28 -3.77 -4.89
C LEU A 367 -18.33 -4.54 -5.80
N VAL A 368 -17.03 -4.36 -5.60
CA VAL A 368 -15.95 -5.03 -6.33
C VAL A 368 -15.40 -6.17 -5.47
N THR A 369 -15.23 -7.35 -6.08
CA THR A 369 -14.54 -8.49 -5.48
C THR A 369 -13.34 -8.86 -6.35
N ILE A 370 -12.13 -8.90 -5.77
CA ILE A 370 -10.94 -9.36 -6.50
C ILE A 370 -10.91 -10.89 -6.49
N VAL A 371 -10.95 -11.49 -7.68
CA VAL A 371 -10.98 -12.95 -7.89
C VAL A 371 -9.56 -13.51 -8.02
N GLY A 372 -8.62 -12.73 -8.56
CA GLY A 372 -7.20 -13.11 -8.63
C GLY A 372 -6.41 -12.30 -9.64
N ARG A 373 -5.30 -12.86 -10.13
CA ARG A 373 -4.41 -12.22 -11.12
C ARG A 373 -4.61 -12.86 -12.49
N LYS A 374 -4.72 -12.05 -13.56
CA LYS A 374 -4.86 -12.55 -14.94
C LYS A 374 -3.68 -13.45 -15.36
N ARG A 375 -2.47 -13.12 -14.90
CA ARG A 375 -1.23 -13.90 -15.11
C ARG A 375 -1.12 -15.16 -14.24
N GLU A 376 -1.99 -15.34 -13.24
CA GLU A 376 -2.03 -16.53 -12.37
C GLU A 376 -3.27 -17.41 -12.65
N ARG A 377 -4.12 -17.05 -13.61
CA ARG A 377 -5.31 -17.80 -14.00
C ARG A 377 -4.87 -19.14 -14.60
N ILE A 378 -5.18 -20.23 -13.90
CA ILE A 378 -4.88 -21.60 -14.34
C ILE A 378 -5.96 -22.01 -15.36
N LEU A 379 -5.54 -22.46 -16.54
CA LEU A 379 -6.43 -22.94 -17.60
C LEU A 379 -6.40 -24.48 -17.64
N ARG A 380 -7.39 -25.09 -16.99
CA ARG A 380 -7.50 -26.54 -16.84
C ARG A 380 -8.68 -27.10 -17.64
N GLY A 381 -8.39 -27.76 -18.76
CA GLY A 381 -9.40 -28.43 -19.59
C GLY A 381 -10.49 -27.48 -20.10
N GLY A 382 -10.11 -26.25 -20.46
CA GLY A 382 -11.03 -25.19 -20.88
C GLY A 382 -11.66 -24.37 -19.74
N TYR A 383 -11.49 -24.77 -18.48
CA TYR A 383 -12.00 -24.03 -17.33
C TYR A 383 -10.94 -23.10 -16.73
N SER A 384 -11.37 -21.89 -16.35
CA SER A 384 -10.55 -21.00 -15.53
C SER A 384 -10.63 -21.42 -14.05
N VAL A 385 -9.46 -21.62 -13.43
CA VAL A 385 -9.31 -21.78 -11.99
C VAL A 385 -8.49 -20.63 -11.45
N PHE A 386 -9.00 -19.96 -10.43
CA PHE A 386 -8.35 -18.81 -9.82
C PHE A 386 -7.67 -19.24 -8.52
N PRO A 387 -6.33 -19.13 -8.40
CA PRO A 387 -5.61 -19.57 -7.21
C PRO A 387 -6.15 -19.06 -5.87
N PRO A 388 -6.59 -17.79 -5.73
CA PRO A 388 -7.11 -17.28 -4.45
C PRO A 388 -8.35 -18.01 -3.92
N GLU A 389 -9.21 -18.54 -4.80
CA GLU A 389 -10.38 -19.34 -4.39
C GLU A 389 -9.93 -20.66 -3.73
N VAL A 390 -8.93 -21.31 -4.30
CA VAL A 390 -8.36 -22.57 -3.81
C VAL A 390 -7.53 -22.33 -2.54
N GLU A 391 -6.77 -21.23 -2.48
CA GLU A 391 -6.04 -20.76 -1.31
C GLU A 391 -6.98 -20.44 -0.15
N ALA A 392 -8.09 -19.73 -0.40
CA ALA A 392 -9.10 -19.42 0.60
C ALA A 392 -9.72 -20.70 1.18
N ALA A 393 -10.07 -21.67 0.34
CA ALA A 393 -10.57 -22.97 0.80
C ALA A 393 -9.54 -23.70 1.69
N LEU A 394 -8.27 -23.77 1.27
CA LEU A 394 -7.19 -24.37 2.07
C LEU A 394 -7.00 -23.67 3.42
N LEU A 395 -7.08 -22.34 3.48
CA LEU A 395 -6.92 -21.54 4.69
C LEU A 395 -8.07 -21.73 5.71
N THR A 396 -9.20 -22.32 5.32
CA THR A 396 -10.26 -22.74 6.27
C THR A 396 -9.95 -24.05 6.99
N HIS A 397 -8.96 -24.83 6.53
CA HIS A 397 -8.57 -26.07 7.20
C HIS A 397 -7.84 -25.78 8.52
N PRO A 398 -8.24 -26.37 9.67
CA PRO A 398 -7.68 -26.03 10.98
C PRO A 398 -6.15 -26.14 11.09
N ALA A 399 -5.54 -27.10 10.39
CA ALA A 399 -4.09 -27.28 10.39
C ALA A 399 -3.31 -26.34 9.46
N VAL A 400 -3.96 -25.62 8.53
CA VAL A 400 -3.25 -24.78 7.54
C VAL A 400 -3.02 -23.37 8.09
N ALA A 401 -1.76 -22.92 8.03
CA ALA A 401 -1.34 -21.56 8.40
C ALA A 401 -1.24 -20.65 7.16
N GLU A 402 -0.61 -21.15 6.09
CA GLU A 402 -0.42 -20.44 4.83
C GLU A 402 -0.65 -21.39 3.64
N ALA A 403 -1.15 -20.85 2.54
CA ALA A 403 -1.38 -21.58 1.29
C ALA A 403 -0.97 -20.72 0.09
N ALA A 404 -0.45 -21.38 -0.95
CA ALA A 404 -0.19 -20.81 -2.26
C ALA A 404 -0.52 -21.84 -3.34
N VAL A 405 -1.22 -21.40 -4.39
CA VAL A 405 -1.68 -22.25 -5.49
C VAL A 405 -1.13 -21.70 -6.82
N VAL A 406 -0.69 -22.63 -7.67
CA VAL A 406 -0.08 -22.36 -8.98
C VAL A 406 -0.59 -23.37 -10.01
N GLY A 407 -0.54 -22.99 -11.28
CA GLY A 407 -0.67 -23.93 -12.39
C GLY A 407 0.62 -24.72 -12.58
N THR A 408 0.50 -26.00 -12.93
CA THR A 408 1.59 -26.86 -13.38
C THR A 408 1.22 -27.49 -14.72
N PRO A 409 2.12 -27.61 -15.71
CA PRO A 409 1.78 -28.16 -17.02
C PRO A 409 1.11 -29.55 -16.96
N HIS A 410 0.02 -29.73 -17.70
CA HIS A 410 -0.66 -31.03 -17.87
C HIS A 410 -0.81 -31.36 -19.36
N PRO A 411 -0.34 -32.53 -19.84
CA PRO A 411 -0.22 -32.82 -21.27
C PRO A 411 -1.54 -32.75 -22.05
N GLU A 412 -2.67 -33.08 -21.42
CA GLU A 412 -3.99 -33.12 -22.07
C GLU A 412 -4.91 -31.95 -21.70
N LEU A 413 -4.59 -31.19 -20.65
CA LEU A 413 -5.52 -30.23 -20.02
C LEU A 413 -4.97 -28.80 -20.02
N GLY A 414 -3.80 -28.56 -20.59
CA GLY A 414 -3.04 -27.31 -20.46
C GLY A 414 -2.32 -27.28 -19.12
N GLU A 415 -3.08 -27.10 -18.05
CA GLU A 415 -2.55 -27.04 -16.68
C GLU A 415 -3.34 -27.91 -15.69
N ASP A 416 -2.67 -28.26 -14.60
CA ASP A 416 -3.22 -28.85 -13.39
C ASP A 416 -3.02 -27.91 -12.20
N VAL A 417 -3.86 -28.06 -11.16
CA VAL A 417 -3.82 -27.21 -9.97
C VAL A 417 -2.89 -27.83 -8.92
N ALA A 418 -1.80 -27.14 -8.59
CA ALA A 418 -0.86 -27.52 -7.53
C ALA A 418 -0.93 -26.55 -6.35
N ALA A 419 -0.93 -27.09 -5.13
CA ALA A 419 -0.97 -26.33 -3.89
C ALA A 419 0.28 -26.57 -3.04
N PHE A 420 0.74 -25.51 -2.39
CA PHE A 420 1.84 -25.50 -1.43
C PHE A 420 1.34 -24.91 -0.13
N VAL A 421 1.55 -25.59 0.99
CA VAL A 421 1.01 -25.18 2.29
C VAL A 421 2.06 -25.21 3.39
N THR A 422 1.90 -24.35 4.38
CA THR A 422 2.61 -24.44 5.67
C THR A 422 1.58 -24.68 6.76
N LEU A 423 1.86 -25.61 7.68
CA LEU A 423 0.95 -25.98 8.77
C LEU A 423 1.11 -25.06 9.99
N ARG A 424 0.08 -25.01 10.84
CA ARG A 424 0.15 -24.31 12.13
C ARG A 424 1.04 -25.08 13.11
N PRO A 425 1.79 -24.39 13.99
CA PRO A 425 2.56 -25.05 15.05
C PRO A 425 1.69 -26.01 15.87
N GLY A 426 2.21 -27.21 16.13
CA GLY A 426 1.49 -28.25 16.89
C GLY A 426 0.36 -28.96 16.13
N THR A 427 0.15 -28.69 14.84
CA THR A 427 -0.85 -29.37 14.00
C THR A 427 -0.21 -30.29 12.96
N THR A 428 -0.98 -31.29 12.52
CA THR A 428 -0.58 -32.24 11.47
C THR A 428 -1.70 -32.39 10.45
N ALA A 429 -1.36 -32.51 9.18
CA ALA A 429 -2.25 -32.90 8.09
C ALA A 429 -1.44 -33.61 7.01
N ARG A 430 -2.07 -34.53 6.27
CA ARG A 430 -1.47 -35.19 5.10
C ARG A 430 -1.91 -34.52 3.79
N PRO A 431 -1.11 -34.54 2.71
CA PRO A 431 -1.50 -33.99 1.41
C PRO A 431 -2.86 -34.48 0.90
N GLU A 432 -3.16 -35.77 1.08
CA GLU A 432 -4.40 -36.41 0.61
C GLU A 432 -5.64 -35.91 1.37
N GLU A 433 -5.48 -35.58 2.66
CA GLU A 433 -6.53 -35.01 3.50
C GLU A 433 -6.87 -33.59 3.05
N LEU A 434 -5.86 -32.79 2.69
CA LEU A 434 -6.04 -31.44 2.18
C LEU A 434 -6.64 -31.42 0.76
N ILE A 435 -6.25 -32.37 -0.11
CA ILE A 435 -6.89 -32.59 -1.41
C ILE A 435 -8.37 -32.96 -1.23
N ALA A 436 -8.67 -33.91 -0.33
CA ALA A 436 -10.04 -34.31 -0.03
C ALA A 436 -10.88 -33.13 0.50
N TYR A 437 -10.34 -32.41 1.49
CA TYR A 437 -11.00 -31.25 2.10
C TYR A 437 -11.39 -30.17 1.08
N CYS A 438 -10.52 -29.91 0.09
CA CYS A 438 -10.80 -28.99 -1.01
C CYS A 438 -11.78 -29.56 -2.04
N ARG A 439 -11.67 -30.84 -2.40
CA ARG A 439 -12.60 -31.52 -3.32
C ARG A 439 -14.04 -31.48 -2.80
N ASP A 440 -14.22 -31.57 -1.49
CA ASP A 440 -15.54 -31.55 -0.86
C ASP A 440 -16.14 -30.13 -0.74
N ARG A 441 -15.39 -29.08 -1.12
CA ARG A 441 -15.77 -27.64 -1.04
C ARG A 441 -15.72 -26.89 -2.36
N LEU A 442 -15.00 -27.41 -3.35
CA LEU A 442 -14.73 -26.76 -4.63
C LEU A 442 -15.22 -27.64 -5.79
N ALA A 443 -15.53 -27.02 -6.92
CA ALA A 443 -15.90 -27.76 -8.13
C ALA A 443 -14.79 -28.76 -8.55
N SER A 444 -15.19 -29.81 -9.26
CA SER A 444 -14.33 -30.94 -9.63
C SER A 444 -13.06 -30.57 -10.43
N PHE A 445 -13.08 -29.42 -11.12
CA PHE A 445 -11.95 -28.88 -11.87
C PHE A 445 -11.08 -27.91 -11.07
N LYS A 446 -11.52 -27.43 -9.89
CA LYS A 446 -10.83 -26.39 -9.11
C LYS A 446 -9.92 -26.91 -8.00
N HIS A 447 -10.24 -28.06 -7.39
CA HIS A 447 -9.45 -28.59 -6.27
C HIS A 447 -8.05 -29.05 -6.72
N PRO A 448 -7.02 -28.93 -5.86
CA PRO A 448 -5.65 -29.28 -6.23
C PRO A 448 -5.51 -30.77 -6.50
N ARG A 449 -4.71 -31.12 -7.53
CA ARG A 449 -4.29 -32.50 -7.82
C ARG A 449 -3.10 -32.93 -6.98
N ARG A 450 -2.29 -31.95 -6.53
CA ARG A 450 -1.12 -32.16 -5.69
C ARG A 450 -1.09 -31.11 -4.59
N VAL A 451 -0.82 -31.54 -3.36
CA VAL A 451 -0.48 -30.66 -2.23
C VAL A 451 0.94 -30.99 -1.77
N THR A 452 1.77 -29.97 -1.59
CA THR A 452 3.12 -30.09 -1.01
C THR A 452 3.17 -29.32 0.31
N ILE A 453 3.57 -29.98 1.39
CA ILE A 453 3.72 -29.35 2.70
C ILE A 453 5.16 -28.85 2.85
N LEU A 454 5.32 -27.57 3.14
CA LEU A 454 6.61 -26.88 3.29
C LEU A 454 6.74 -26.25 4.68
N GLY A 455 7.96 -26.25 5.23
CA GLY A 455 8.25 -25.57 6.51
C GLY A 455 8.01 -24.06 6.46
N SER A 456 8.15 -23.44 5.28
CA SER A 456 7.76 -22.06 5.01
C SER A 456 7.55 -21.83 3.52
N LEU A 457 6.64 -20.93 3.15
CA LEU A 457 6.50 -20.45 1.77
C LEU A 457 7.56 -19.38 1.45
N PRO A 458 8.09 -19.31 0.21
CA PRO A 458 9.05 -18.29 -0.20
C PRO A 458 8.38 -16.91 -0.22
N LYS A 459 8.99 -15.91 0.39
CA LYS A 459 8.45 -14.54 0.51
C LYS A 459 9.47 -13.49 0.06
N GLY A 460 8.98 -12.41 -0.54
CA GLY A 460 9.78 -11.22 -0.87
C GLY A 460 9.98 -10.29 0.33
N PRO A 461 10.74 -9.19 0.17
CA PRO A 461 11.04 -8.25 1.27
C PRO A 461 9.80 -7.66 1.95
N THR A 462 8.71 -7.49 1.20
CA THR A 462 7.40 -7.00 1.69
C THR A 462 6.55 -8.07 2.40
N GLY A 463 7.07 -9.29 2.58
CA GLY A 463 6.34 -10.42 3.17
C GLY A 463 5.35 -11.12 2.23
N LYS A 464 5.17 -10.65 0.99
CA LYS A 464 4.31 -11.29 -0.02
C LYS A 464 4.92 -12.61 -0.52
N ILE A 465 4.10 -13.65 -0.68
CA ILE A 465 4.51 -14.96 -1.19
C ILE A 465 4.96 -14.84 -2.67
N GLN A 466 6.07 -15.49 -3.02
CA GLN A 466 6.64 -15.51 -4.37
C GLN A 466 6.31 -16.83 -5.08
N LYS A 467 5.11 -16.91 -5.68
CA LYS A 467 4.60 -18.09 -6.38
C LYS A 467 5.52 -18.60 -7.50
N SER A 468 6.25 -17.71 -8.17
CA SER A 468 7.25 -18.06 -9.19
C SER A 468 8.43 -18.88 -8.68
N ARG A 469 8.62 -19.00 -7.36
CA ARG A 469 9.61 -19.89 -6.72
C ARG A 469 9.02 -21.23 -6.27
N LEU A 470 7.73 -21.48 -6.53
CA LEU A 470 7.02 -22.73 -6.23
C LEU A 470 6.74 -23.55 -7.49
N ALA A 471 6.60 -22.90 -8.65
CA ALA A 471 6.59 -23.57 -9.94
C ALA A 471 8.01 -24.07 -10.27
N GLY A 472 8.16 -25.38 -10.43
CA GLY A 472 9.38 -26.08 -10.84
C GLY A 472 9.01 -27.31 -11.66
#